data_AF-A0A383W2J5-F1
#
_entry.id   AF-A0A383W2J5-F1
#
_cell.length_a   1.000
_cell.length_b   1.000
_cell.length_c   1.000
_cell.angle_alpha   90.00
_cell.angle_beta   90.00
_cell.angle_gamma   90.00
#
_symmetry.space_group_name_H-M   'P 1'
#
loop_
_entity.id
_entity.type
_entity.pdbx_description
1 polymer ?
#
loop_
_entity_poly.entity_id
_entity_poly.type
_entity_poly.pdbx_seq_one_letter_code
_entity_poly.pdbx_strand_id
1 'polypeptide(L)'
;MPGPERRSNEIDKRNPYSRPTAAHPAPASSVLDAATQAAIQAAAEAAARAAIAAQQQRAAAAAMAGPQAGGLAAAAGIAGLPQGMSNFVKVSGESDPRKVAGKLAHTCRDNPAPAMLTIGTKCINQAVKAICIARGYLAEQQIELTFQTAFREGGTPDRPSVALYLSKHPNSRWVPLQGAVELSVSGTSQPTVVAGALAGRCREDAAVCLVGIGMDAVSNAVMAIGQTRLYLEGDGKDIRAWPEFVKVQKAGGELNAIKFHIHVDRLR
;
A
#
# COMPACT_ATOMS: atom_id res chain seq x y z
N MET A 1 -30.80 -46.07 14.98
CA MET A 1 -29.82 -45.98 13.88
C MET A 1 -29.12 -44.62 13.96
N PRO A 2 -27.96 -44.49 14.62
CA PRO A 2 -27.17 -43.26 14.62
C PRO A 2 -26.16 -43.25 13.46
N GLY A 3 -25.95 -42.09 12.83
CA GLY A 3 -25.11 -41.90 11.65
C GLY A 3 -23.59 -41.89 11.92
N PRO A 4 -22.73 -42.00 10.88
CA PRO A 4 -21.31 -42.22 11.06
C PRO A 4 -20.50 -40.93 11.26
N GLU A 5 -19.35 -41.15 11.89
CA GLU A 5 -18.48 -40.21 12.60
C GLU A 5 -17.64 -39.28 11.69
N ARG A 6 -17.30 -38.12 12.26
CA ARG A 6 -16.33 -37.17 11.69
C ARG A 6 -14.93 -37.80 11.67
N ARG A 7 -14.28 -37.80 10.51
CA ARG A 7 -12.85 -38.12 10.40
C ARG A 7 -11.97 -36.90 10.70
N SER A 8 -10.94 -37.23 11.45
CA SER A 8 -9.97 -36.43 12.16
C SER A 8 -9.00 -35.66 11.26
N ASN A 9 -8.48 -34.58 11.84
CA ASN A 9 -7.35 -33.78 11.40
C ASN A 9 -6.15 -34.63 10.94
N GLU A 10 -5.80 -34.55 9.65
CA GLU A 10 -4.52 -35.04 9.13
C GLU A 10 -3.64 -33.82 8.80
N ILE A 11 -2.52 -33.70 9.51
CA ILE A 11 -1.55 -32.60 9.42
C ILE A 11 -0.71 -32.81 8.16
N ASP A 12 -0.78 -31.89 7.19
CA ASP A 12 0.10 -31.88 6.01
C ASP A 12 1.54 -31.54 6.42
N LYS A 13 2.37 -32.58 6.57
CA LYS A 13 3.77 -32.52 7.03
C LYS A 13 4.74 -31.89 6.01
N ARG A 14 4.27 -31.34 4.88
CA ARG A 14 5.11 -30.68 3.87
C ARG A 14 5.20 -29.16 3.99
N ASN A 15 4.47 -28.55 4.92
CA ASN A 15 4.53 -27.11 5.17
C ASN A 15 5.20 -26.82 6.53
N PRO A 16 6.42 -26.23 6.56
CA PRO A 16 7.11 -25.88 7.81
C PRO A 16 6.42 -24.78 8.64
N TYR A 17 5.30 -24.21 8.16
CA TYR A 17 4.53 -23.16 8.85
C TYR A 17 3.21 -23.62 9.49
N SER A 18 2.86 -24.91 9.43
CA SER A 18 1.63 -25.41 10.04
C SER A 18 1.82 -25.67 11.56
N ARG A 19 1.46 -24.71 12.42
CA ARG A 19 1.29 -24.93 13.87
C ARG A 19 -0.18 -25.16 14.25
N PRO A 20 -0.47 -25.89 15.34
CA PRO A 20 -1.84 -26.19 15.76
C PRO A 20 -2.58 -24.91 16.14
N THR A 21 -3.72 -24.65 15.50
CA THR A 21 -4.60 -23.53 15.83
C THR A 21 -5.26 -23.76 17.18
N ALA A 22 -4.88 -22.98 18.20
CA ALA A 22 -5.71 -22.81 19.39
C ALA A 22 -7.03 -22.12 18.97
N ALA A 23 -8.15 -22.57 19.53
CA ALA A 23 -9.47 -22.06 19.21
C ALA A 23 -9.56 -20.55 19.46
N HIS A 24 -9.84 -19.78 18.40
CA HIS A 24 -10.16 -18.36 18.49
C HIS A 24 -11.60 -18.19 19.03
N PRO A 25 -11.85 -17.33 20.03
CA PRO A 25 -13.19 -16.81 20.27
C PRO A 25 -13.59 -15.93 19.07
N ALA A 26 -14.83 -16.07 18.60
CA ALA A 26 -15.37 -15.36 17.44
C ALA A 26 -15.24 -13.83 17.60
N PRO A 27 -14.88 -13.08 16.53
CA PRO A 27 -14.82 -11.63 16.62
C PRO A 27 -16.24 -11.06 16.75
N ALA A 28 -16.47 -10.32 17.83
CA ALA A 28 -17.68 -9.52 17.98
C ALA A 28 -17.72 -8.48 16.85
N SER A 29 -18.83 -8.43 16.11
CA SER A 29 -19.09 -7.44 15.08
C SER A 29 -19.17 -6.04 15.71
N SER A 30 -18.07 -5.31 15.78
CA SER A 30 -18.10 -3.91 16.20
C SER A 30 -18.55 -3.03 15.03
N VAL A 31 -19.85 -2.87 14.90
CA VAL A 31 -20.43 -1.73 14.18
C VAL A 31 -19.90 -0.49 14.90
N LEU A 32 -19.08 0.32 14.23
CA LEU A 32 -18.55 1.56 14.81
C LEU A 32 -19.71 2.46 15.22
N ASP A 33 -19.73 2.92 16.47
CA ASP A 33 -20.74 3.84 16.99
C ASP A 33 -20.88 5.07 16.09
N ALA A 34 -22.11 5.55 15.88
CA ALA A 34 -22.42 6.68 14.98
C ALA A 34 -21.63 7.95 15.32
N ALA A 35 -21.27 8.15 16.61
CA ALA A 35 -20.43 9.25 17.07
C ALA A 35 -18.98 9.14 16.54
N THR A 36 -18.42 7.93 16.50
CA THR A 36 -17.09 7.66 15.94
C THR A 36 -17.08 7.85 14.44
N GLN A 37 -18.16 7.46 13.74
CA GLN A 37 -18.32 7.70 12.30
C GLN A 37 -18.42 9.21 11.99
N ALA A 38 -19.15 9.98 12.78
CA ALA A 38 -19.28 11.43 12.61
C ALA A 38 -17.95 12.17 12.88
N ALA A 39 -17.19 11.76 13.89
CA ALA A 39 -15.87 12.33 14.18
C ALA A 39 -14.85 12.02 13.07
N ILE A 40 -14.88 10.79 12.53
CA ILE A 40 -14.06 10.41 11.36
C ILE A 40 -14.45 11.23 10.13
N GLN A 41 -15.75 11.46 9.91
CA GLN A 41 -16.23 12.23 8.76
C GLN A 41 -15.87 13.72 8.88
N ALA A 42 -15.99 14.32 10.06
CA ALA A 42 -15.57 15.70 10.30
C ALA A 42 -14.04 15.88 10.15
N ALA A 43 -13.24 14.93 10.62
CA ALA A 43 -11.80 14.92 10.43
C ALA A 43 -11.40 14.71 8.95
N ALA A 44 -12.11 13.83 8.23
CA ALA A 44 -11.91 13.62 6.81
C ALA A 44 -12.27 14.85 5.97
N GLU A 45 -13.34 15.57 6.32
CA GLU A 45 -13.72 16.82 5.68
C GLU A 45 -12.72 17.95 5.96
N ALA A 46 -12.21 18.05 7.19
CA ALA A 46 -11.16 19.01 7.53
C ALA A 46 -9.85 18.71 6.78
N ALA A 47 -9.46 17.44 6.69
CA ALA A 47 -8.31 17.00 5.92
C ALA A 47 -8.50 17.21 4.41
N ALA A 48 -9.71 16.99 3.88
CA ALA A 48 -10.04 17.26 2.48
C ALA A 48 -9.98 18.75 2.15
N ARG A 49 -10.48 19.63 3.05
CA ARG A 49 -10.35 21.08 2.91
C ARG A 49 -8.88 21.52 2.92
N ALA A 50 -8.06 20.95 3.81
CA ALA A 50 -6.63 21.23 3.86
C ALA A 50 -5.88 20.71 2.61
N ALA A 51 -6.26 19.55 2.07
CA ALA A 51 -5.68 18.98 0.87
C ALA A 51 -6.02 19.79 -0.39
N ILE A 52 -7.27 20.27 -0.50
CA ILE A 52 -7.69 21.18 -1.57
C ILE A 52 -6.91 22.50 -1.46
N ALA A 53 -6.77 23.05 -0.24
CA ALA A 53 -5.99 24.27 -0.01
C ALA A 53 -4.50 24.08 -0.37
N ALA A 54 -3.89 22.96 0.01
CA ALA A 54 -2.50 22.63 -0.32
C ALA A 54 -2.30 22.40 -1.83
N GLN A 55 -3.27 21.76 -2.50
CA GLN A 55 -3.26 21.58 -3.94
C GLN A 55 -3.45 22.91 -4.68
N GLN A 56 -4.32 23.79 -4.19
CA GLN A 56 -4.51 25.14 -4.72
C GLN A 56 -3.27 26.02 -4.50
N GLN A 57 -2.59 25.90 -3.35
CA GLN A 57 -1.32 26.59 -3.09
C GLN A 57 -0.19 26.06 -3.99
N ARG A 58 -0.09 24.75 -4.22
CA ARG A 58 0.87 24.16 -5.17
C ARG A 58 0.54 24.55 -6.62
N ALA A 59 -0.73 24.62 -6.99
CA ALA A 59 -1.18 25.11 -8.31
C ALA A 59 -0.92 26.61 -8.49
N ALA A 60 -1.11 27.42 -7.45
CA ALA A 60 -0.79 28.85 -7.46
C ALA A 60 0.72 29.10 -7.55
N ALA A 61 1.55 28.30 -6.86
CA ALA A 61 3.00 28.32 -7.00
C ALA A 61 3.45 27.92 -8.41
N ALA A 62 2.77 26.95 -9.04
CA ALA A 62 3.03 26.56 -10.42
C ALA A 62 2.58 27.63 -11.44
N ALA A 63 1.51 28.38 -11.18
CA ALA A 63 1.05 29.47 -12.05
C ALA A 63 1.99 30.70 -12.05
N MET A 64 2.80 30.86 -10.99
CA MET A 64 3.84 31.89 -10.89
C MET A 64 5.14 31.51 -11.61
N ALA A 65 5.30 30.24 -12.01
CA ALA A 65 6.35 29.78 -12.90
C ALA A 65 5.85 29.88 -14.35
N GLY A 66 6.30 30.90 -15.09
CA GLY A 66 5.79 31.26 -16.42
C GLY A 66 5.85 30.14 -17.49
N PRO A 67 5.14 30.31 -18.62
CA PRO A 67 4.89 29.25 -19.58
C PRO A 67 6.15 28.93 -20.39
N GLN A 68 6.73 27.74 -20.19
CA GLN A 68 7.70 27.21 -21.14
C GLN A 68 7.01 26.42 -22.25
N ALA A 69 7.33 26.84 -23.47
CA ALA A 69 6.77 26.49 -24.76
C ALA A 69 6.53 25.00 -24.98
N GLY A 70 5.38 24.69 -25.57
CA GLY A 70 5.00 23.36 -26.00
C GLY A 70 5.76 22.88 -27.24
N GLY A 71 5.70 21.56 -27.44
CA GLY A 71 6.13 20.91 -28.67
C GLY A 71 6.77 19.55 -28.41
N LEU A 72 6.08 18.51 -28.88
CA LEU A 72 6.49 17.11 -29.05
C LEU A 72 6.29 16.18 -27.85
N ALA A 73 5.28 15.34 -28.04
CA ALA A 73 4.81 14.27 -27.21
C ALA A 73 5.83 13.15 -26.98
N ALA A 74 5.59 12.40 -25.90
CA ALA A 74 6.11 11.06 -25.64
C ALA A 74 7.59 10.92 -25.22
N ALA A 75 8.07 11.72 -24.25
CA ALA A 75 9.26 11.36 -23.46
C ALA A 75 9.39 12.08 -22.09
N ALA A 76 8.43 12.93 -21.71
CA ALA A 76 8.54 13.76 -20.50
C ALA A 76 7.88 13.08 -19.29
N GLY A 77 8.68 12.38 -18.50
CA GLY A 77 8.26 11.87 -17.18
C GLY A 77 9.41 11.41 -16.30
N ILE A 78 10.63 11.86 -16.59
CA ILE A 78 11.85 11.58 -15.82
C ILE A 78 12.51 12.86 -15.28
N ALA A 79 11.86 14.02 -15.43
CA ALA A 79 12.29 15.26 -14.79
C ALA A 79 11.75 15.28 -13.34
N GLY A 80 12.62 14.99 -12.38
CA GLY A 80 12.28 15.02 -10.95
C GLY A 80 12.86 13.88 -10.11
N LEU A 81 13.53 12.90 -10.72
CA LEU A 81 14.30 11.91 -9.96
C LEU A 81 15.71 12.47 -9.70
N PRO A 82 16.23 12.42 -8.46
CA PRO A 82 17.60 12.82 -8.17
C PRO A 82 18.55 12.04 -9.09
N GLN A 83 19.42 12.77 -9.80
CA GLN A 83 20.37 12.20 -10.74
C GLN A 83 21.34 11.30 -9.97
N GLY A 84 21.14 9.99 -10.11
CA GLY A 84 21.83 8.94 -9.35
C GLY A 84 21.03 7.63 -9.22
N MET A 85 19.70 7.66 -9.42
CA MET A 85 18.87 6.45 -9.35
C MET A 85 18.63 5.85 -10.75
N SER A 86 19.66 5.25 -11.33
CA SER A 86 19.63 4.63 -12.68
C SER A 86 18.89 3.29 -12.74
N ASN A 87 18.20 2.86 -11.67
CA ASN A 87 17.54 1.56 -11.61
C ASN A 87 16.05 1.69 -11.27
N PHE A 88 15.20 1.67 -12.31
CA PHE A 88 13.76 1.62 -12.18
C PHE A 88 13.16 0.45 -12.97
N VAL A 89 12.04 -0.09 -12.48
CA VAL A 89 11.26 -1.13 -13.15
C VAL A 89 9.93 -0.55 -13.56
N LYS A 90 9.72 -0.42 -14.88
CA LYS A 90 8.41 -0.06 -15.43
C LYS A 90 7.50 -1.28 -15.39
N VAL A 91 6.29 -1.11 -14.86
CA VAL A 91 5.28 -2.17 -14.81
C VAL A 91 4.07 -1.74 -15.62
N SER A 92 3.66 -2.61 -16.54
CA SER A 92 2.45 -2.46 -17.34
C SER A 92 1.31 -3.30 -16.76
N GLY A 93 0.08 -3.07 -17.23
CA GLY A 93 -1.08 -3.84 -16.82
C GLY A 93 -1.05 -5.30 -17.31
N GLU A 94 -0.26 -5.61 -18.33
CA GLU A 94 -0.05 -6.96 -18.87
C GLU A 94 1.16 -7.66 -18.27
N SER A 95 1.94 -6.96 -17.44
CA SER A 95 3.14 -7.53 -16.82
C SER A 95 2.77 -8.69 -15.90
N ASP A 96 3.46 -9.82 -16.06
CA ASP A 96 3.34 -10.96 -15.15
C ASP A 96 4.04 -10.62 -13.82
N PRO A 97 3.33 -10.59 -12.68
CA PRO A 97 3.90 -10.20 -11.40
C PRO A 97 5.00 -11.16 -10.95
N ARG A 98 4.99 -12.43 -11.39
CA ARG A 98 6.07 -13.39 -11.07
C ARG A 98 7.38 -13.03 -11.77
N LYS A 99 7.32 -12.64 -13.05
CA LYS A 99 8.50 -12.19 -13.83
C LYS A 99 9.06 -10.89 -13.26
N VAL A 100 8.19 -9.93 -12.95
CA VAL A 100 8.59 -8.66 -12.32
C VAL A 100 9.21 -8.93 -10.95
N ALA A 101 8.64 -9.82 -10.14
CA ALA A 101 9.17 -10.21 -8.84
C ALA A 101 10.54 -10.89 -8.95
N GLY A 102 10.74 -11.77 -9.93
CA GLY A 102 12.04 -12.41 -10.17
C GLY A 102 13.13 -11.40 -10.49
N LYS A 103 12.84 -10.45 -11.40
CA LYS A 103 13.76 -9.34 -11.71
C LYS A 103 14.04 -8.49 -10.47
N LEU A 104 13.00 -8.17 -9.69
CA LEU A 104 13.12 -7.37 -8.48
C LEU A 104 14.01 -8.08 -7.45
N ALA A 105 13.76 -9.35 -7.16
CA ALA A 105 14.53 -10.14 -6.21
C ALA A 105 15.99 -10.27 -6.63
N HIS A 106 16.27 -10.58 -7.90
CA HIS A 106 17.63 -10.64 -8.41
C HIS A 106 18.36 -9.30 -8.24
N THR A 107 17.69 -8.19 -8.58
CA THR A 107 18.27 -6.84 -8.43
C THR A 107 18.53 -6.52 -6.95
N CYS A 108 17.60 -6.83 -6.05
CA CYS A 108 17.70 -6.47 -4.63
C CYS A 108 18.81 -7.21 -3.87
N ARG A 109 19.31 -8.35 -4.38
CA ARG A 109 20.41 -9.10 -3.77
C ARG A 109 21.72 -8.32 -3.85
N ASP A 110 22.07 -7.86 -5.04
CA ASP A 110 23.38 -7.24 -5.29
C ASP A 110 23.34 -5.71 -5.33
N ASN A 111 22.15 -5.13 -5.56
CA ASN A 111 21.98 -3.70 -5.79
C ASN A 111 20.92 -3.08 -4.86
N PRO A 112 20.87 -1.73 -4.72
CA PRO A 112 19.74 -1.05 -4.10
C PRO A 112 18.42 -1.45 -4.75
N ALA A 113 17.33 -1.46 -3.97
CA ALA A 113 16.03 -1.82 -4.50
C ALA A 113 15.59 -0.80 -5.57
N PRO A 114 15.22 -1.24 -6.79
CA PRO A 114 14.83 -0.33 -7.85
C PRO A 114 13.47 0.31 -7.55
N ALA A 115 13.27 1.54 -8.00
CA ALA A 115 11.95 2.16 -7.94
C ALA A 115 11.01 1.51 -8.96
N MET A 116 9.75 1.28 -8.60
CA MET A 116 8.76 0.76 -9.56
C MET A 116 7.90 1.89 -10.09
N LEU A 117 7.82 2.01 -11.42
CA LEU A 117 7.05 3.06 -12.09
C LEU A 117 5.78 2.45 -12.66
N THR A 118 4.63 2.98 -12.23
CA THR A 118 3.31 2.50 -12.62
C THR A 118 2.44 3.63 -13.13
N ILE A 119 1.60 3.33 -14.12
CA ILE A 119 0.61 4.26 -14.67
C ILE A 119 -0.70 3.50 -14.83
N GLY A 120 -1.69 3.82 -14.01
CA GLY A 120 -3.01 3.21 -13.99
C GLY A 120 -3.17 2.11 -12.94
N THR A 121 -4.42 1.88 -12.53
CA THR A 121 -4.83 0.92 -11.50
C THR A 121 -4.31 -0.50 -11.73
N LYS A 122 -4.40 -0.99 -12.98
CA LYS A 122 -3.92 -2.33 -13.33
C LYS A 122 -2.41 -2.47 -13.09
N CYS A 123 -1.62 -1.47 -13.47
CA CYS A 123 -0.17 -1.46 -13.29
C CYS A 123 0.20 -1.43 -11.80
N ILE A 124 -0.51 -0.63 -10.99
CA ILE A 124 -0.30 -0.56 -9.53
C ILE A 124 -0.55 -1.91 -8.89
N ASN A 125 -1.65 -2.58 -9.22
CA ASN A 125 -1.98 -3.89 -8.68
C ASN A 125 -0.92 -4.95 -9.04
N GLN A 126 -0.44 -4.97 -10.29
CA GLN A 126 0.63 -5.88 -10.70
C GLN A 126 1.95 -5.58 -9.98
N ALA A 127 2.28 -4.31 -9.77
CA ALA A 127 3.47 -3.92 -9.03
C ALA A 127 3.41 -4.36 -7.57
N VAL A 128 2.29 -4.11 -6.87
CA VAL A 128 2.12 -4.55 -5.47
C VAL A 128 2.20 -6.06 -5.35
N LYS A 129 1.54 -6.82 -6.24
CA LYS A 129 1.66 -8.29 -6.27
C LYS A 129 3.10 -8.74 -6.48
N ALA A 130 3.83 -8.07 -7.38
CA ALA A 130 5.23 -8.38 -7.62
C ALA A 130 6.10 -8.12 -6.39
N ILE A 131 5.83 -7.05 -5.63
CA ILE A 131 6.51 -6.79 -4.35
C ILE A 131 6.22 -7.91 -3.36
N CYS A 132 4.95 -8.31 -3.16
CA CYS A 132 4.60 -9.42 -2.27
C CYS A 132 5.31 -10.73 -2.64
N ILE A 133 5.37 -11.07 -3.93
CA ILE A 133 6.05 -12.28 -4.41
C ILE A 133 7.58 -12.17 -4.23
N ALA A 134 8.16 -11.00 -4.54
CA ALA A 134 9.59 -10.77 -4.39
C ALA A 134 10.04 -10.89 -2.93
N ARG A 135 9.20 -10.47 -1.97
CA ARG A 135 9.44 -10.69 -0.55
C ARG A 135 9.58 -12.19 -0.22
N GLY A 136 8.71 -13.03 -0.78
CA GLY A 136 8.83 -14.49 -0.64
C GLY A 136 10.15 -15.05 -1.20
N TYR A 137 10.63 -14.52 -2.33
CA TYR A 137 11.92 -14.93 -2.94
C TYR A 137 13.16 -14.48 -2.16
N LEU A 138 13.01 -13.45 -1.33
CA LEU A 138 14.08 -12.84 -0.53
C LEU A 138 14.07 -13.28 0.93
N ALA A 139 13.04 -14.03 1.34
CA ALA A 139 12.84 -14.48 2.72
C ALA A 139 14.01 -15.33 3.24
N GLU A 140 14.54 -16.25 2.42
CA GLU A 140 15.70 -17.08 2.77
C GLU A 140 16.96 -16.24 3.05
N GLN A 141 17.11 -15.11 2.37
CA GLN A 141 18.23 -14.18 2.59
C GLN A 141 17.97 -13.18 3.73
N GLN A 142 16.84 -13.31 4.45
CA GLN A 142 16.41 -12.38 5.51
C GLN A 142 16.33 -10.91 5.04
N ILE A 143 15.99 -10.71 3.76
CA ILE A 143 15.78 -9.38 3.18
C ILE A 143 14.28 -9.13 3.06
N GLU A 144 13.81 -8.07 3.72
CA GLU A 144 12.45 -7.57 3.62
C GLU A 144 12.35 -6.34 2.72
N LEU A 145 11.22 -6.20 2.03
CA LEU A 145 10.94 -5.09 1.13
C LEU A 145 9.71 -4.31 1.61
N THR A 146 9.88 -3.00 1.71
CA THR A 146 8.80 -2.05 1.95
C THR A 146 8.78 -1.04 0.82
N PHE A 147 7.65 -0.36 0.62
CA PHE A 147 7.58 0.71 -0.37
C PHE A 147 7.00 2.00 0.20
N GLN A 148 7.40 3.09 -0.43
CA GLN A 148 6.84 4.42 -0.23
C GLN A 148 6.24 4.89 -1.55
N THR A 149 5.00 5.36 -1.50
CA THR A 149 4.31 5.84 -2.70
C THR A 149 4.60 7.32 -2.92
N ALA A 150 4.95 7.70 -4.14
CA ALA A 150 5.02 9.09 -4.56
C ALA A 150 4.26 9.31 -5.87
N PHE A 151 3.53 10.42 -5.94
CA PHE A 151 2.85 10.81 -7.16
C PHE A 151 3.85 11.33 -8.19
N ARG A 152 3.59 11.04 -9.46
CA ARG A 152 4.36 11.53 -10.60
C ARG A 152 3.49 12.41 -11.46
N GLU A 153 4.14 13.31 -12.20
CA GLU A 153 3.46 14.15 -13.19
C GLU A 153 2.74 13.30 -14.26
N GLY A 154 1.66 13.86 -14.79
CA GLY A 154 0.84 13.22 -15.83
C GLY A 154 -0.15 12.16 -15.32
N GLY A 155 -0.33 12.01 -14.01
CA GLY A 155 -1.40 11.19 -13.45
C GLY A 155 -2.76 11.91 -13.51
N THR A 156 -3.80 11.19 -13.92
CA THR A 156 -5.21 11.64 -13.79
C THR A 156 -5.94 10.78 -12.75
N PRO A 157 -7.11 11.20 -12.23
CA PRO A 157 -7.90 10.37 -11.31
C PRO A 157 -8.22 8.98 -11.87
N ASP A 158 -8.52 8.89 -13.17
CA ASP A 158 -8.82 7.61 -13.85
C ASP A 158 -7.54 6.81 -14.18
N ARG A 159 -6.41 7.50 -14.32
CA ARG A 159 -5.12 6.92 -14.69
C ARG A 159 -4.01 7.45 -13.79
N PRO A 160 -3.93 6.98 -12.53
CA PRO A 160 -2.95 7.46 -11.57
C PRO A 160 -1.51 7.13 -12.01
N SER A 161 -0.61 8.11 -11.95
CA SER A 161 0.82 7.94 -12.22
C SER A 161 1.58 7.97 -10.89
N VAL A 162 2.20 6.85 -10.53
CA VAL A 162 2.83 6.67 -9.21
C VAL A 162 4.19 5.98 -9.34
N ALA A 163 5.12 6.41 -8.50
CA ALA A 163 6.37 5.71 -8.22
C ALA A 163 6.24 5.00 -6.87
N LEU A 164 6.65 3.73 -6.82
CA LEU A 164 6.84 2.99 -5.58
C LEU A 164 8.34 2.91 -5.30
N TYR A 165 8.82 3.71 -4.36
CA TYR A 165 10.21 3.68 -3.92
C TYR A 165 10.39 2.54 -2.93
N LEU A 166 11.13 1.52 -3.35
CA LEU A 166 11.40 0.36 -2.52
C LEU A 166 12.56 0.61 -1.57
N SER A 167 12.49 0.02 -0.40
CA SER A 167 13.57 0.01 0.57
C SER A 167 13.79 -1.41 1.10
N LYS A 168 15.05 -1.77 1.27
CA LYS A 168 15.47 -3.05 1.82
C LYS A 168 15.67 -2.91 3.32
N HIS A 169 15.21 -3.89 4.06
CA HIS A 169 15.41 -3.95 5.49
C HIS A 169 15.80 -5.38 5.91
N PRO A 170 16.59 -5.55 6.98
CA PRO A 170 16.74 -6.87 7.58
C PRO A 170 15.39 -7.35 8.14
N ASN A 171 15.10 -8.64 7.98
CA ASN A 171 13.81 -9.26 8.29
C ASN A 171 13.32 -9.05 9.73
N SER A 172 14.23 -8.84 10.68
CA SER A 172 13.93 -8.69 12.10
C SER A 172 13.14 -7.43 12.50
N ARG A 173 12.86 -6.50 11.58
CA ARG A 173 12.14 -5.24 11.88
C ARG A 173 10.69 -5.19 11.41
N TRP A 174 10.24 -6.08 10.54
CA TRP A 174 8.96 -5.95 9.84
C TRP A 174 8.07 -7.14 10.15
N VAL A 175 7.41 -7.05 11.31
CA VAL A 175 6.50 -8.07 11.84
C VAL A 175 5.08 -7.51 11.78
N PRO A 176 4.06 -8.32 11.42
CA PRO A 176 2.67 -7.92 11.52
C PRO A 176 2.37 -7.30 12.89
N LEU A 177 1.90 -6.06 12.90
CA LEU A 177 1.58 -5.34 14.13
C LEU A 177 0.33 -5.99 14.77
N GLN A 178 0.50 -6.68 15.90
CA GLN A 178 -0.62 -7.23 16.67
C GLN A 178 -1.48 -6.07 17.22
N GLY A 179 -2.81 -6.20 17.11
CA GLY A 179 -3.74 -5.16 17.55
C GLY A 179 -3.79 -3.93 16.64
N ALA A 180 -3.20 -4.00 15.43
CA ALA A 180 -3.31 -2.91 14.47
C ALA A 180 -4.77 -2.66 14.06
N VAL A 181 -5.14 -1.39 14.00
CA VAL A 181 -6.46 -0.98 13.51
C VAL A 181 -6.52 -1.26 12.01
N GLU A 182 -7.44 -2.12 11.61
CA GLU A 182 -7.65 -2.46 10.20
C GLU A 182 -8.63 -1.50 9.55
N LEU A 183 -8.18 -0.80 8.51
CA LEU A 183 -9.03 0.04 7.68
C LEU A 183 -9.29 -0.67 6.36
N SER A 184 -10.54 -1.09 6.14
CA SER A 184 -10.93 -1.75 4.88
C SER A 184 -11.11 -0.72 3.77
N VAL A 185 -10.49 -0.98 2.62
CA VAL A 185 -10.59 -0.16 1.40
C VAL A 185 -11.35 -0.93 0.33
N SER A 186 -12.26 -0.26 -0.36
CA SER A 186 -13.03 -0.79 -1.50
C SER A 186 -12.66 -0.07 -2.80
N GLY A 187 -13.17 -0.59 -3.93
CA GLY A 187 -13.01 0.07 -5.24
C GLY A 187 -13.70 1.44 -5.33
N THR A 188 -14.72 1.69 -4.50
CA THR A 188 -15.43 2.98 -4.42
C THR A 188 -14.89 3.90 -3.34
N SER A 189 -13.91 3.46 -2.55
CA SER A 189 -13.28 4.28 -1.52
C SER A 189 -12.52 5.45 -2.15
N GLN A 190 -12.77 6.65 -1.66
CA GLN A 190 -12.01 7.83 -2.05
C GLN A 190 -10.64 7.82 -1.35
N PRO A 191 -9.51 7.86 -2.10
CA PRO A 191 -8.18 7.81 -1.49
C PRO A 191 -7.92 8.91 -0.46
N THR A 192 -8.49 10.10 -0.68
CA THR A 192 -8.33 11.27 0.20
C THR A 192 -8.95 11.06 1.57
N VAL A 193 -10.12 10.41 1.64
CA VAL A 193 -10.81 10.07 2.89
C VAL A 193 -10.05 8.99 3.64
N VAL A 194 -9.62 7.94 2.94
CA VAL A 194 -8.81 6.86 3.53
C VAL A 194 -7.47 7.42 4.05
N ALA A 195 -6.85 8.34 3.32
CA ALA A 195 -5.61 9.00 3.73
C ALA A 195 -5.79 9.87 4.98
N GLY A 196 -6.92 10.59 5.10
CA GLY A 196 -7.23 11.37 6.30
C GLY A 196 -7.37 10.49 7.54
N ALA A 197 -8.11 9.38 7.42
CA ALA A 197 -8.25 8.40 8.49
C ALA A 197 -6.90 7.76 8.86
N LEU A 198 -6.10 7.38 7.86
CA LEU A 198 -4.77 6.80 8.09
C LEU A 198 -3.81 7.80 8.76
N ALA A 199 -3.77 9.04 8.28
CA ALA A 199 -2.92 10.09 8.84
C ALA A 199 -3.27 10.40 10.31
N GLY A 200 -4.56 10.48 10.64
CA GLY A 200 -5.01 10.68 12.02
C GLY A 200 -4.46 9.61 12.96
N ARG A 201 -4.54 8.35 12.57
CA ARG A 201 -4.00 7.24 13.36
C ARG A 201 -2.48 7.20 13.42
N CYS A 202 -1.79 7.58 12.34
CA CYS A 202 -0.34 7.72 12.34
C CYS A 202 0.14 8.86 13.28
N ARG A 203 -0.68 9.91 13.47
CA ARG A 203 -0.39 10.99 14.43
C ARG A 203 -0.49 10.51 15.87
N GLU A 204 -1.44 9.62 16.14
CA GLU A 204 -1.65 8.95 17.43
C GLU A 204 -0.62 7.85 17.75
N ASP A 205 0.38 7.64 16.88
CA ASP A 205 1.37 6.54 16.96
C ASP A 205 0.68 5.15 17.04
N ALA A 206 -0.53 5.03 16.50
CA ALA A 206 -1.29 3.78 16.46
C ALA A 206 -0.78 2.86 15.35
N ALA A 207 -0.69 1.56 15.66
CA ALA A 207 -0.47 0.54 14.64
C ALA A 207 -1.69 0.48 13.70
N VAL A 208 -1.47 0.66 12.40
CA VAL A 208 -2.54 0.62 11.39
C VAL A 208 -2.18 -0.27 10.21
N CYS A 209 -3.20 -0.95 9.69
CA CYS A 209 -3.13 -1.66 8.43
C CYS A 209 -4.27 -1.23 7.49
N LEU A 210 -3.99 -1.14 6.20
CA LEU A 210 -5.04 -1.05 5.18
C LEU A 210 -5.32 -2.44 4.59
N VAL A 211 -6.58 -2.78 4.34
CA VAL A 211 -6.94 -4.05 3.68
C VAL A 211 -7.73 -3.74 2.41
N GLY A 212 -7.14 -4.02 1.25
CA GLY A 212 -7.78 -3.84 -0.06
C GLY A 212 -8.27 -5.17 -0.64
N ILE A 213 -9.57 -5.23 -0.97
CA ILE A 213 -10.18 -6.39 -1.64
C ILE A 213 -10.49 -6.03 -3.09
N GLY A 214 -9.82 -6.69 -4.03
CA GLY A 214 -9.92 -6.40 -5.46
C GLY A 214 -8.95 -5.33 -5.95
N MET A 215 -8.81 -5.21 -7.27
CA MET A 215 -7.73 -4.40 -7.87
C MET A 215 -7.91 -2.89 -7.63
N ASP A 216 -9.15 -2.40 -7.70
CA ASP A 216 -9.42 -0.97 -7.51
C ASP A 216 -9.19 -0.57 -6.05
N ALA A 217 -9.58 -1.42 -5.10
CA ALA A 217 -9.30 -1.23 -3.68
C ALA A 217 -7.79 -1.18 -3.38
N VAL A 218 -7.01 -2.07 -4.00
CA VAL A 218 -5.54 -2.09 -3.88
C VAL A 218 -4.93 -0.79 -4.42
N SER A 219 -5.39 -0.32 -5.57
CA SER A 219 -4.95 0.95 -6.15
C SER A 219 -5.33 2.14 -5.25
N ASN A 220 -6.57 2.18 -4.76
CA ASN A 220 -7.05 3.21 -3.84
C ASN A 220 -6.25 3.24 -2.54
N ALA A 221 -5.89 2.07 -2.00
CA ALA A 221 -5.05 1.96 -0.81
C ALA A 221 -3.63 2.52 -1.06
N VAL A 222 -3.01 2.20 -2.20
CA VAL A 222 -1.69 2.74 -2.57
C VAL A 222 -1.73 4.25 -2.75
N MET A 223 -2.79 4.78 -3.38
CA MET A 223 -2.99 6.23 -3.51
C MET A 223 -3.20 6.89 -2.15
N ALA A 224 -3.98 6.27 -1.26
CA ALA A 224 -4.19 6.77 0.10
C ALA A 224 -2.88 6.80 0.90
N ILE A 225 -2.03 5.77 0.78
CA ILE A 225 -0.68 5.76 1.37
C ILE A 225 0.14 6.94 0.85
N GLY A 226 0.14 7.19 -0.46
CA GLY A 226 0.86 8.33 -1.05
C GLY A 226 0.36 9.68 -0.53
N GLN A 227 -0.96 9.87 -0.43
CA GLN A 227 -1.55 11.11 0.11
C GLN A 227 -1.27 11.27 1.61
N THR A 228 -1.28 10.17 2.36
CA THR A 228 -0.97 10.19 3.80
C THR A 228 0.45 10.69 4.04
N ARG A 229 1.42 10.29 3.21
CA ARG A 229 2.79 10.82 3.29
C ARG A 229 2.82 12.34 3.15
N LEU A 230 2.06 12.89 2.20
CA LEU A 230 1.94 14.34 2.03
C LEU A 230 1.27 15.02 3.24
N TYR A 231 0.32 14.36 3.90
CA TYR A 231 -0.35 14.90 5.09
C TYR A 231 0.53 14.91 6.33
N LEU A 232 1.48 13.98 6.43
CA LEU A 232 2.38 13.82 7.57
C LEU A 232 3.71 14.58 7.41
N GLU A 233 3.99 15.11 6.21
CA GLU A 233 5.20 15.89 5.91
C GLU A 233 5.37 17.08 6.88
N GLY A 234 4.29 17.82 7.13
CA GLY A 234 4.29 18.94 8.09
C GLY A 234 4.45 18.52 9.56
N ASP A 235 4.19 17.25 9.87
CA ASP A 235 4.31 16.68 11.22
C ASP A 235 5.71 16.07 11.45
N GLY A 236 6.62 16.14 10.47
CA GLY A 236 7.94 15.50 10.56
C GLY A 236 7.87 13.96 10.59
N LYS A 237 6.80 13.37 10.06
CA LYS A 237 6.59 11.91 10.00
C LYS A 237 6.56 11.46 8.54
N ASP A 238 7.15 10.32 8.25
CA ASP A 238 6.96 9.60 6.97
C ASP A 238 6.41 8.20 7.25
N ILE A 239 5.85 7.56 6.24
CA ILE A 239 5.30 6.21 6.35
C ILE A 239 5.79 5.29 5.25
N ARG A 240 5.94 4.01 5.60
CA ARG A 240 6.27 2.92 4.69
C ARG A 240 5.19 1.85 4.74
N ALA A 241 4.87 1.28 3.59
CA ALA A 241 3.94 0.19 3.48
C ALA A 241 4.67 -1.14 3.30
N TRP A 242 4.26 -2.13 4.09
CA TRP A 242 4.69 -3.52 4.01
C TRP A 242 3.49 -4.37 3.54
N PRO A 243 3.47 -4.80 2.26
CA PRO A 243 2.29 -5.46 1.68
C PRO A 243 2.34 -6.99 1.84
N GLU A 244 1.22 -7.60 2.20
CA GLU A 244 1.07 -9.04 2.46
C GLU A 244 -0.20 -9.59 1.79
N PHE A 245 -0.16 -10.83 1.28
CA PHE A 245 -1.36 -11.52 0.81
C PHE A 245 -2.14 -12.10 1.99
N VAL A 246 -3.41 -11.72 2.11
CA VAL A 246 -4.29 -12.20 3.18
C VAL A 246 -5.58 -12.71 2.56
N LYS A 247 -6.10 -13.81 3.11
CA LYS A 247 -7.44 -14.28 2.78
C LYS A 247 -8.44 -13.67 3.75
N VAL A 248 -9.45 -12.99 3.22
CA VAL A 248 -10.51 -12.37 4.02
C VAL A 248 -11.80 -13.12 3.76
N GLN A 249 -12.47 -13.58 4.82
CA GLN A 249 -13.82 -14.14 4.73
C GLN A 249 -14.85 -13.01 4.73
N LYS A 250 -15.69 -12.96 3.70
CA LYS A 250 -16.87 -12.09 3.64
C LYS A 250 -18.04 -12.91 3.14
N ALA A 251 -19.26 -12.62 3.63
CA ALA A 251 -20.56 -13.30 3.52
C ALA A 251 -20.98 -13.98 2.17
N GLY A 252 -20.08 -14.72 1.52
CA GLY A 252 -20.19 -15.27 0.18
C GLY A 252 -18.92 -15.98 -0.32
N GLY A 253 -17.80 -15.98 0.42
CA GLY A 253 -16.61 -16.81 0.14
C GLY A 253 -15.29 -16.30 0.72
N GLU A 254 -14.22 -17.06 0.51
CA GLU A 254 -12.84 -16.61 0.74
C GLU A 254 -12.39 -15.70 -0.41
N LEU A 255 -12.09 -14.43 -0.12
CA LEU A 255 -11.55 -13.50 -1.10
C LEU A 255 -10.07 -13.25 -0.84
N ASN A 256 -9.30 -13.17 -1.93
CA ASN A 256 -7.91 -12.77 -1.87
C ASN A 256 -7.83 -11.25 -1.69
N ALA A 257 -7.18 -10.81 -0.62
CA ALA A 257 -6.95 -9.42 -0.29
C ALA A 257 -5.44 -9.14 -0.19
N ILE A 258 -5.10 -7.86 -0.24
CA ILE A 258 -3.76 -7.38 0.10
C ILE A 258 -3.88 -6.51 1.34
N LYS A 259 -3.13 -6.88 2.38
CA LYS A 259 -2.99 -6.11 3.61
C LYS A 259 -1.71 -5.30 3.56
N PHE A 260 -1.80 -4.00 3.78
CA PHE A 260 -0.65 -3.09 3.87
C PHE A 260 -0.45 -2.73 5.33
N HIS A 261 0.62 -3.23 5.93
CA HIS A 261 1.01 -2.81 7.27
C HIS A 261 1.77 -1.50 7.15
N ILE A 262 1.33 -0.49 7.91
CA ILE A 262 1.87 0.87 7.82
C ILE A 262 2.81 1.09 8.99
N HIS A 263 4.05 1.41 8.68
CA HIS A 263 5.05 1.77 9.67
C HIS A 263 5.38 3.24 9.54
N VAL A 264 5.42 3.93 10.68
CA VAL A 264 5.71 5.35 10.78
C VAL A 264 7.18 5.53 11.12
N ASP A 265 7.92 6.23 10.26
CA ASP A 265 9.27 6.69 10.52
C ASP A 265 9.23 8.16 10.96
N ARG A 266 9.96 8.52 12.03
CA ARG A 266 10.16 9.95 12.36
C ARG A 266 11.30 10.51 11.54
N LEU A 267 11.04 11.57 10.79
CA LEU A 267 12.07 12.36 10.12
C LEU A 267 12.76 13.20 11.22
N ARG A 268 14.08 13.08 11.33
CA ARG A 268 14.89 13.88 12.25
C ARG A 268 15.35 15.16 11.59
#